data_AF-U6KVK9-F1
#
_entry.id   AF-U6KVK9-F1
#
_cell.length_a   1.000
_cell.length_b   1.000
_cell.length_c   1.000
_cell.angle_alpha   90.00
_cell.angle_beta   90.00
_cell.angle_gamma   90.00
#
_symmetry.space_group_name_H-M   'P 1'
#
loop_
_entity.id
_entity.type
_entity.pdbx_description
1 polymer ?
#
loop_
_entity_poly.entity_id
_entity_poly.type
_entity_poly.pdbx_seq_one_letter_code
_entity_poly.pdbx_strand_id
1 'polypeptide(L)'
;MTRLGFVSLFTVSLLLRQDAVRAQQDGTSPRATTLECLEAMNGLRTAAGLAEFKAASNPAQVLPKYEKNSQRDVQITAETLWGEICPKITATDSTRTTEASKLTGTFAYYPVADGKNDCNAAVEYWKGGFSLFNDEIPPKYEGTNLPTVYSDRAVSFVALYNPKPDPVVSCVLLQCPPASAAAPSVPGVPGSSRRLSDSSTTVDSVICLTNPPALTKSAAPFTEDEWNKIGEALSGSKGGVSPVGPSVALLSAAAISTFAFL
;
A
#
# COMPACT_ATOMS: atom_id res chain seq x y z
N MET A 1 31.52 -61.77 -2.44
CA MET A 1 31.49 -60.86 -3.62
C MET A 1 30.51 -59.74 -3.30
N THR A 2 31.01 -58.58 -2.89
CA THR A 2 30.17 -57.45 -2.48
C THR A 2 30.10 -56.46 -3.64
N ARG A 3 28.94 -56.33 -4.29
CA ARG A 3 28.72 -55.35 -5.36
C ARG A 3 28.46 -53.98 -4.73
N LEU A 4 29.43 -53.07 -4.81
CA LEU A 4 29.19 -51.64 -4.57
C LEU A 4 28.46 -51.06 -5.78
N GLY A 5 27.24 -50.58 -5.57
CA GLY A 5 26.51 -49.76 -6.54
C GLY A 5 27.12 -48.37 -6.62
N PHE A 6 27.63 -47.99 -7.78
CA PHE A 6 28.01 -46.62 -8.10
C PHE A 6 26.73 -45.78 -8.25
N VAL A 7 26.37 -45.01 -7.24
CA VAL A 7 25.38 -43.94 -7.37
C VAL A 7 26.04 -42.83 -8.19
N SER A 8 25.53 -42.61 -9.39
CA SER A 8 26.01 -41.61 -10.34
C SER A 8 26.00 -40.19 -9.74
N LEU A 9 27.18 -39.59 -9.56
CA LEU A 9 27.39 -38.21 -9.10
C LEU A 9 26.79 -37.13 -10.04
N PHE A 10 26.29 -37.52 -11.21
CA PHE A 10 25.72 -36.60 -12.19
C PHE A 10 24.31 -36.11 -11.85
N THR A 11 23.53 -36.84 -11.04
CA THR A 11 22.15 -36.44 -10.69
C THR A 11 22.11 -35.35 -9.61
N VAL A 12 23.05 -35.35 -8.67
CA VAL A 12 23.16 -34.34 -7.60
C VAL A 12 23.45 -32.94 -8.17
N SER A 13 24.24 -32.87 -9.25
CA SER A 13 24.60 -31.60 -9.89
C SER A 13 23.43 -30.94 -10.64
N LEU A 14 22.45 -31.71 -11.10
CA LEU A 14 21.27 -31.17 -11.80
C LEU A 14 20.26 -30.55 -10.81
N LEU A 15 20.08 -31.19 -9.65
CA LEU A 15 19.18 -30.73 -8.59
C LEU A 15 19.69 -29.42 -7.97
N LEU A 16 20.98 -29.35 -7.63
CA LEU A 16 21.61 -28.12 -7.11
C LEU A 16 21.54 -26.95 -8.11
N ARG A 17 21.60 -27.22 -9.42
CA ARG A 17 21.43 -26.19 -10.46
C ARG A 17 19.98 -25.73 -10.59
N GLN A 18 19.01 -26.64 -10.47
CA GLN A 18 17.60 -26.27 -10.51
C GLN A 18 17.18 -25.44 -9.29
N ASP A 19 17.70 -25.77 -8.11
CA ASP A 19 17.43 -25.02 -6.87
C ASP A 19 18.06 -23.62 -6.92
N ALA A 20 19.28 -23.49 -7.44
CA ALA A 20 19.93 -22.21 -7.66
C ALA A 20 19.20 -21.34 -8.69
N VAL A 21 18.69 -21.94 -9.78
CA VAL A 21 17.89 -21.23 -10.80
C VAL A 21 16.54 -20.78 -10.24
N ARG A 22 15.86 -21.61 -9.42
CA ARG A 22 14.61 -21.23 -8.75
C ARG A 22 14.81 -20.11 -7.73
N ALA A 23 15.87 -20.19 -6.91
CA ALA A 23 16.20 -19.13 -5.95
C ALA A 23 16.53 -17.80 -6.64
N GLN A 24 17.17 -17.84 -7.82
CA GLN A 24 17.49 -16.64 -8.60
C GLN A 24 16.25 -16.05 -9.32
N GLN A 25 15.27 -16.88 -9.70
CA GLN A 25 13.99 -16.43 -10.28
C GLN A 25 13.02 -15.83 -9.25
N ASP A 26 13.22 -16.11 -7.97
CA ASP A 26 12.33 -15.66 -6.90
C ASP A 26 12.59 -14.20 -6.49
N GLY A 27 13.81 -13.69 -6.74
CA GLY A 27 14.23 -12.31 -6.43
C GLY A 27 14.18 -11.30 -7.60
N THR A 28 13.72 -11.72 -8.78
CA THR A 28 13.72 -10.91 -10.01
C THR A 28 12.33 -10.46 -10.46
N SER A 29 11.25 -10.99 -9.85
CA SER A 29 9.88 -10.65 -10.18
C SER A 29 9.20 -9.89 -9.03
N PRO A 30 8.31 -8.93 -9.33
CA PRO A 30 7.45 -8.32 -8.31
C PRO A 30 6.61 -9.38 -7.58
N ARG A 31 6.26 -9.10 -6.32
CA ARG A 31 5.27 -9.89 -5.57
C ARG A 31 4.21 -8.96 -5.01
N ALA A 32 2.94 -9.31 -5.19
CA ALA A 32 1.82 -8.55 -4.66
C ALA A 32 0.88 -9.49 -3.89
N THR A 33 0.62 -9.19 -2.63
CA THR A 33 -0.30 -9.92 -1.76
C THR A 33 -1.46 -9.02 -1.36
N THR A 34 -2.69 -9.52 -1.40
CA THR A 34 -3.87 -8.75 -0.93
C THR A 34 -3.69 -8.37 0.53
N LEU A 35 -4.04 -7.12 0.84
CA LEU A 35 -3.99 -6.55 2.18
C LEU A 35 -5.37 -6.01 2.55
N GLU A 36 -5.87 -6.39 3.73
CA GLU A 36 -7.20 -5.98 4.19
C GLU A 36 -7.11 -4.68 5.00
N CYS A 37 -7.37 -3.54 4.36
CA CYS A 37 -7.23 -2.21 4.99
C CYS A 37 -8.56 -1.54 5.38
N LEU A 38 -9.70 -2.24 5.23
CA LEU A 38 -11.03 -1.66 5.46
C LEU A 38 -11.18 -1.06 6.86
N GLU A 39 -10.78 -1.78 7.91
CA GLU A 39 -10.90 -1.30 9.29
C GLU A 39 -10.11 -0.01 9.52
N ALA A 40 -8.81 -0.01 9.17
CA ALA A 40 -7.93 1.15 9.33
C ALA A 40 -8.41 2.38 8.53
N MET A 41 -8.89 2.17 7.30
CA MET A 41 -9.36 3.28 6.45
C MET A 41 -10.74 3.80 6.89
N ASN A 42 -11.67 2.91 7.26
CA ASN A 42 -13.04 3.29 7.59
C ASN A 42 -13.15 4.02 8.92
N GLY A 43 -12.29 3.72 9.91
CA GLY A 43 -12.25 4.49 11.15
C GLY A 43 -12.05 6.00 10.91
N LEU A 44 -11.17 6.35 9.97
CA LEU A 44 -10.88 7.74 9.60
C LEU A 44 -12.01 8.38 8.79
N ARG A 45 -12.58 7.62 7.84
CA ARG A 45 -13.66 8.10 6.97
C ARG A 45 -14.93 8.39 7.76
N THR A 46 -15.32 7.48 8.64
CA THR A 46 -16.49 7.65 9.50
C THR A 46 -16.30 8.84 10.43
N ALA A 47 -15.09 9.05 10.98
CA ALA A 47 -14.78 10.24 11.78
C ALA A 47 -14.94 11.55 10.98
N ALA A 48 -14.66 11.54 9.67
CA ALA A 48 -14.87 12.67 8.76
C ALA A 48 -16.30 12.74 8.19
N GLY A 49 -17.23 11.88 8.64
CA GLY A 49 -18.61 11.84 8.15
C GLY A 49 -18.74 11.33 6.70
N LEU A 50 -17.76 10.59 6.20
CA LEU A 50 -17.76 9.98 4.88
C LEU A 50 -18.27 8.54 4.94
N ALA A 51 -18.85 8.06 3.83
CA ALA A 51 -19.27 6.66 3.70
C ALA A 51 -18.07 5.71 3.82
N GLU A 52 -18.27 4.59 4.49
CA GLU A 52 -17.27 3.52 4.59
C GLU A 52 -16.95 2.93 3.21
N PHE A 53 -15.68 2.62 2.98
CA PHE A 53 -15.29 1.76 1.88
C PHE A 53 -15.87 0.35 2.07
N LYS A 54 -16.27 -0.26 0.96
CA LYS A 54 -16.54 -1.69 0.84
C LYS A 54 -15.39 -2.38 0.08
N ALA A 55 -15.31 -3.70 0.14
CA ALA A 55 -14.38 -4.45 -0.71
C ALA A 55 -14.77 -4.30 -2.18
N ALA A 56 -13.80 -4.01 -3.05
CA ALA A 56 -14.02 -4.00 -4.49
C ALA A 56 -14.24 -5.42 -5.02
N SER A 57 -15.17 -5.58 -5.96
CA SER A 57 -15.47 -6.87 -6.61
C SER A 57 -15.46 -6.79 -8.14
N ASN A 58 -15.49 -5.58 -8.71
CA ASN A 58 -15.37 -5.39 -10.15
C ASN A 58 -13.90 -5.60 -10.59
N PRO A 59 -13.62 -6.39 -11.64
CA PRO A 59 -12.26 -6.63 -12.14
C PRO A 59 -11.44 -5.36 -12.43
N ALA A 60 -12.08 -4.26 -12.87
CA ALA A 60 -11.39 -2.99 -13.12
C ALA A 60 -11.08 -2.19 -11.83
N GLN A 61 -11.53 -2.67 -10.67
CA GLN A 61 -11.39 -2.02 -9.36
C GLN A 61 -10.61 -2.88 -8.36
N VAL A 62 -10.23 -4.10 -8.74
CA VAL A 62 -9.51 -5.06 -7.89
C VAL A 62 -8.06 -5.11 -8.32
N LEU A 63 -7.15 -4.89 -7.36
CA LEU A 63 -5.72 -5.10 -7.57
C LEU A 63 -5.42 -6.60 -7.51
N PRO A 64 -4.83 -7.19 -8.56
CA PRO A 64 -4.59 -8.62 -8.62
C PRO A 64 -3.42 -9.03 -7.71
N LYS A 65 -3.53 -10.17 -7.04
CA LYS A 65 -2.35 -10.83 -6.46
C LYS A 65 -1.35 -11.14 -7.58
N TYR A 66 -0.06 -11.13 -7.25
CA TYR A 66 0.94 -11.57 -8.23
C TYR A 66 0.84 -13.07 -8.42
N GLU A 67 0.49 -13.50 -9.64
CA GLU A 67 0.51 -14.89 -10.06
C GLU A 67 1.22 -14.98 -11.42
N LYS A 68 2.22 -15.87 -11.56
CA LYS A 68 2.88 -16.21 -12.83
C LYS A 68 1.96 -17.10 -13.67
N ASN A 69 0.72 -16.69 -13.88
CA ASN A 69 -0.28 -17.51 -14.52
C ASN A 69 -0.65 -16.90 -15.87
N SER A 70 -0.38 -17.64 -16.94
CA SER A 70 -0.71 -17.31 -18.34
C SER A 70 -2.21 -17.49 -18.63
N GLN A 71 -3.10 -17.10 -17.71
CA GLN A 71 -4.53 -17.18 -17.98
C GLN A 71 -4.91 -16.12 -19.00
N ARG A 72 -5.36 -16.58 -20.17
CA ARG A 72 -5.66 -15.77 -21.36
C ARG A 72 -6.93 -14.90 -21.20
N ASP A 73 -7.66 -15.04 -20.10
CA ASP A 73 -8.97 -14.42 -19.85
C ASP A 73 -9.00 -13.45 -18.66
N VAL A 74 -7.85 -13.01 -18.14
CA VAL A 74 -7.79 -12.03 -17.05
C VAL A 74 -7.81 -10.61 -17.64
N GLN A 75 -8.74 -9.77 -17.18
CA GLN A 75 -8.83 -8.37 -17.66
C GLN A 75 -7.58 -7.54 -17.37
N ILE A 76 -6.89 -7.85 -16.27
CA ILE A 76 -5.67 -7.19 -15.81
C ILE A 76 -4.56 -8.24 -15.68
N THR A 77 -3.49 -8.11 -16.45
CA THR A 77 -2.35 -9.03 -16.36
C THR A 77 -1.46 -8.63 -15.19
N ALA A 78 -1.47 -9.41 -14.10
CA ALA A 78 -0.74 -9.08 -12.86
C ALA A 78 0.76 -8.85 -13.09
N GLU A 79 1.42 -9.71 -13.88
CA GLU A 79 2.85 -9.56 -14.18
C GLU A 79 3.17 -8.21 -14.86
N THR A 80 2.38 -7.85 -15.87
CA THR A 80 2.56 -6.58 -16.59
C THR A 80 2.21 -5.39 -15.71
N LEU A 81 1.09 -5.44 -14.97
CA LEU A 81 0.70 -4.37 -14.05
C LEU A 81 1.79 -4.07 -13.01
N TRP A 82 2.29 -5.11 -12.34
CA TRP A 82 3.30 -4.91 -11.30
C TRP A 82 4.67 -4.55 -11.89
N GLY A 83 4.98 -5.01 -13.10
CA GLY A 83 6.13 -4.55 -13.88
C GLY A 83 6.05 -3.07 -14.30
N GLU A 84 4.84 -2.53 -14.48
CA GLU A 84 4.59 -1.11 -14.78
C GLU A 84 4.65 -0.22 -13.52
N ILE A 85 4.15 -0.73 -12.39
CA ILE A 85 4.09 0.01 -11.12
C ILE A 85 5.44 0.01 -10.39
N CYS A 86 6.17 -1.10 -10.38
CA CYS A 86 7.43 -1.20 -9.64
C CYS A 86 8.48 -0.13 -10.00
N PRO A 87 8.61 0.32 -11.26
CA PRO A 87 9.50 1.43 -11.57
C PRO A 87 9.18 2.70 -10.79
N LYS A 88 7.90 3.06 -10.67
CA LYS A 88 7.46 4.20 -9.84
C LYS A 88 7.88 4.03 -8.38
N ILE A 89 7.73 2.83 -7.83
CA ILE A 89 8.08 2.52 -6.44
C ILE A 89 9.60 2.55 -6.20
N THR A 90 10.38 2.07 -7.16
CA THR A 90 11.86 2.05 -7.08
C THR A 90 12.50 3.36 -7.54
N ALA A 91 11.71 4.40 -7.80
CA ALA A 91 12.15 5.68 -8.37
C ALA A 91 12.96 5.53 -9.67
N THR A 92 12.56 4.57 -10.50
CA THR A 92 13.07 4.41 -11.87
C THR A 92 12.01 4.87 -12.87
N ASP A 93 12.46 5.50 -13.96
CA ASP A 93 11.55 6.01 -14.97
C ASP A 93 10.90 4.86 -15.76
N SER A 94 9.56 4.83 -15.78
CA SER A 94 8.77 4.03 -16.71
C SER A 94 7.57 4.83 -17.17
N THR A 95 7.32 4.81 -18.48
CA THR A 95 6.15 5.44 -19.10
C THR A 95 5.08 4.43 -19.48
N ARG A 96 5.30 3.13 -19.20
CA ARG A 96 4.35 2.06 -19.54
C ARG A 96 3.23 1.98 -18.52
N THR A 97 1.99 2.08 -18.98
CA THR A 97 0.78 2.07 -18.15
C THR A 97 -0.35 1.29 -18.80
N THR A 98 -0.04 0.29 -19.62
CA THR A 98 -1.01 -0.48 -20.41
C THR A 98 -2.02 -1.25 -19.56
N GLU A 99 -1.58 -1.86 -18.45
CA GLU A 99 -2.49 -2.53 -17.52
C GLU A 99 -2.98 -1.56 -16.45
N ALA A 100 -2.11 -0.66 -15.98
CA ALA A 100 -2.49 0.35 -14.98
C ALA A 100 -3.64 1.26 -15.47
N SER A 101 -3.70 1.57 -16.77
CA SER A 101 -4.77 2.40 -17.37
C SER A 101 -6.11 1.68 -17.56
N LYS A 102 -6.15 0.34 -17.49
CA LYS A 102 -7.40 -0.42 -17.51
C LYS A 102 -8.10 -0.41 -16.14
N LEU A 103 -7.33 -0.17 -15.07
CA LEU A 103 -7.88 0.01 -13.74
C LEU A 103 -8.57 1.37 -13.65
N THR A 104 -9.74 1.38 -13.06
CA THR A 104 -10.48 2.61 -12.74
C THR A 104 -10.25 2.92 -11.27
N GLY A 105 -10.08 4.20 -10.95
CA GLY A 105 -9.97 4.67 -9.57
C GLY A 105 -8.82 5.63 -9.35
N THR A 106 -8.50 5.85 -8.08
CA THR A 106 -7.34 6.64 -7.66
C THR A 106 -6.45 5.79 -6.79
N PHE A 107 -5.19 5.64 -7.20
CA PHE A 107 -4.17 4.92 -6.44
C PHE A 107 -3.69 5.74 -5.25
N ALA A 108 -3.59 5.07 -4.10
CA ALA A 108 -2.88 5.52 -2.92
C ALA A 108 -1.62 4.68 -2.77
N TYR A 109 -0.46 5.35 -2.61
CA TYR A 109 0.84 4.73 -2.48
C TYR A 109 1.43 5.06 -1.12
N TYR A 110 1.88 4.03 -0.40
CA TYR A 110 2.70 4.18 0.78
C TYR A 110 4.02 3.46 0.53
N PRO A 111 5.15 4.19 0.40
CA PRO A 111 6.47 3.57 0.41
C PRO A 111 6.75 3.03 1.82
N VAL A 112 6.92 1.71 1.95
CA VAL A 112 7.14 1.09 3.27
C VAL A 112 8.44 1.63 3.84
N ALA A 113 8.36 2.13 5.07
CA ALA A 113 9.49 2.62 5.83
C ALA A 113 9.57 1.88 7.17
N ASP A 114 10.78 1.69 7.68
CA ASP A 114 11.03 1.06 8.99
C ASP A 114 10.41 -0.35 9.14
N GLY A 115 10.22 -1.07 8.03
CA GLY A 115 9.59 -2.39 8.01
C GLY A 115 8.09 -2.39 8.34
N LYS A 116 7.45 -1.22 8.45
CA LYS A 116 6.02 -1.10 8.73
C LYS A 116 5.24 -1.22 7.43
N ASN A 117 4.79 -2.43 7.12
CA ASN A 117 4.10 -2.76 5.86
C ASN A 117 2.59 -2.99 6.05
N ASP A 118 2.03 -2.50 7.15
CA ASP A 118 0.63 -2.65 7.51
C ASP A 118 -0.23 -1.43 7.12
N CYS A 119 -1.55 -1.63 7.16
CA CYS A 119 -2.52 -0.60 6.80
C CYS A 119 -2.49 0.62 7.74
N ASN A 120 -2.13 0.46 9.02
CA ASN A 120 -2.10 1.57 9.97
C ASN A 120 -0.94 2.53 9.61
N ALA A 121 0.22 1.99 9.28
CA ALA A 121 1.35 2.78 8.79
C ALA A 121 1.01 3.51 7.48
N ALA A 122 0.32 2.82 6.56
CA ALA A 122 -0.13 3.40 5.29
C ALA A 122 -1.11 4.56 5.50
N VAL A 123 -2.15 4.39 6.32
CA VAL A 123 -3.14 5.46 6.57
C VAL A 123 -2.51 6.64 7.31
N GLU A 124 -1.60 6.42 8.27
CA GLU A 124 -0.88 7.52 8.93
C GLU A 124 0.00 8.29 7.94
N TYR A 125 0.68 7.59 7.04
CA TYR A 125 1.43 8.24 5.97
C TYR A 125 0.51 9.10 5.08
N TRP A 126 -0.61 8.55 4.61
CA TRP A 126 -1.57 9.28 3.76
C TRP A 126 -2.25 10.44 4.46
N LYS A 127 -2.61 10.32 5.74
CA LYS A 127 -3.19 11.42 6.54
C LYS A 127 -2.32 12.67 6.51
N GLY A 128 -0.99 12.51 6.60
CA GLY A 128 -0.07 13.65 6.51
C GLY A 128 0.01 14.30 5.13
N GLY A 129 -0.76 13.84 4.12
CA GLY A 129 -0.99 14.61 2.90
C GLY A 129 -1.89 15.83 3.11
N PHE A 130 -2.71 15.87 4.17
CA PHE A 130 -3.53 17.05 4.52
C PHE A 130 -2.71 18.33 4.60
N SER A 131 -1.57 18.28 5.30
CA SER A 131 -0.71 19.45 5.50
C SER A 131 -0.05 19.95 4.21
N LEU A 132 -0.04 19.16 3.14
CA LEU A 132 0.51 19.60 1.86
C LEU A 132 -0.37 20.67 1.20
N PHE A 133 -1.65 20.75 1.59
CA PHE A 133 -2.58 21.77 1.12
C PHE A 133 -2.58 23.03 2.00
N ASN A 134 -1.70 23.14 3.00
CA ASN A 134 -1.56 24.32 3.88
C ASN A 134 -2.89 24.79 4.50
N ASP A 135 -3.72 23.84 4.97
CA ASP A 135 -5.06 24.07 5.51
C ASP A 135 -6.09 24.65 4.51
N GLU A 136 -5.70 24.88 3.26
CA GLU A 136 -6.58 25.30 2.17
C GLU A 136 -7.24 24.10 1.51
N ILE A 137 -8.46 24.31 1.00
CA ILE A 137 -9.15 23.27 0.22
C ILE A 137 -8.30 22.88 -1.00
N PRO A 138 -8.13 21.58 -1.30
CA PRO A 138 -7.36 21.16 -2.45
C PRO A 138 -7.85 21.82 -3.75
N PRO A 139 -6.94 22.41 -4.55
CA PRO A 139 -7.31 23.11 -5.77
C PRO A 139 -7.85 22.14 -6.83
N LYS A 140 -8.40 22.66 -7.92
CA LYS A 140 -8.82 21.82 -9.05
C LYS A 140 -7.67 20.95 -9.56
N TYR A 141 -7.95 19.68 -9.78
CA TYR A 141 -7.00 18.73 -10.33
C TYR A 141 -6.93 18.86 -11.86
N GLU A 142 -5.75 19.08 -12.42
CA GLU A 142 -5.57 19.18 -13.88
C GLU A 142 -4.76 18.02 -14.48
N GLY A 143 -4.13 17.22 -13.63
CA GLY A 143 -3.35 16.04 -14.00
C GLY A 143 -2.28 15.73 -12.97
N THR A 144 -1.49 14.69 -13.24
CA THR A 144 -0.35 14.31 -12.39
C THR A 144 0.58 15.49 -12.16
N ASN A 145 0.89 15.79 -10.90
CA ASN A 145 1.71 16.93 -10.47
C ASN A 145 1.18 18.31 -10.94
N LEU A 146 -0.12 18.41 -11.27
CA LEU A 146 -0.76 19.65 -11.74
C LEU A 146 -2.07 19.92 -10.98
N PRO A 147 -2.10 20.97 -10.13
CA PRO A 147 -0.97 21.77 -9.63
C PRO A 147 0.07 20.95 -8.84
N THR A 148 1.26 21.52 -8.61
CA THR A 148 2.42 20.85 -7.99
C THR A 148 2.16 20.28 -6.59
N VAL A 149 1.10 20.74 -5.92
CA VAL A 149 0.65 20.18 -4.64
C VAL A 149 0.22 18.71 -4.74
N TYR A 150 -0.25 18.25 -5.92
CA TYR A 150 -0.68 16.88 -6.17
C TYR A 150 0.51 15.90 -6.35
N SER A 151 1.35 15.82 -5.33
CA SER A 151 2.32 14.74 -5.14
C SER A 151 1.64 13.41 -4.86
N ASP A 152 2.39 12.30 -4.94
CA ASP A 152 1.86 10.96 -4.63
C ASP A 152 1.21 10.88 -3.24
N ARG A 153 1.78 11.55 -2.24
CA ARG A 153 1.22 11.60 -0.89
C ARG A 153 -0.09 12.39 -0.83
N ALA A 154 -0.16 13.52 -1.53
CA ALA A 154 -1.39 14.33 -1.63
C ALA A 154 -2.50 13.59 -2.38
N VAL A 155 -2.17 12.90 -3.47
CA VAL A 155 -3.11 12.04 -4.21
C VAL A 155 -3.60 10.89 -3.34
N SER A 156 -2.70 10.28 -2.56
CA SER A 156 -3.06 9.19 -1.64
C SER A 156 -3.97 9.66 -0.50
N PHE A 157 -3.75 10.87 0.02
CA PHE A 157 -4.66 11.52 0.95
C PHE A 157 -6.06 11.70 0.34
N VAL A 158 -6.12 12.20 -0.90
CA VAL A 158 -7.39 12.39 -1.62
C VAL A 158 -8.11 11.05 -1.85
N ALA A 159 -7.37 10.00 -2.18
CA ALA A 159 -7.91 8.65 -2.30
C ALA A 159 -8.48 8.13 -0.96
N LEU A 160 -7.77 8.31 0.17
CA LEU A 160 -8.22 7.88 1.49
C LEU A 160 -9.56 8.52 1.89
N TYR A 161 -9.69 9.83 1.68
CA TYR A 161 -10.90 10.60 2.03
C TYR A 161 -11.88 10.75 0.86
N ASN A 162 -11.77 9.93 -0.19
CA ASN A 162 -12.62 10.01 -1.37
C ASN A 162 -14.12 10.12 -1.04
N PRO A 163 -14.81 11.22 -1.38
CA PRO A 163 -16.19 11.48 -0.96
C PRO A 163 -17.24 10.88 -1.90
N LYS A 164 -16.81 10.20 -2.98
CA LYS A 164 -17.74 9.64 -3.97
C LYS A 164 -18.66 8.59 -3.32
N PRO A 165 -19.93 8.50 -3.77
CA PRO A 165 -20.89 7.55 -3.23
C PRO A 165 -20.48 6.10 -3.56
N ASP A 166 -20.98 5.18 -2.73
CA ASP A 166 -20.70 3.74 -2.80
C ASP A 166 -19.22 3.39 -2.99
N PRO A 167 -18.34 3.93 -2.12
CA PRO A 167 -16.92 3.83 -2.34
C PRO A 167 -16.45 2.39 -2.08
N VAL A 168 -15.53 1.91 -2.91
CA VAL A 168 -14.88 0.60 -2.75
C VAL A 168 -13.36 0.73 -2.77
N VAL A 169 -12.67 -0.22 -2.16
CA VAL A 169 -11.20 -0.27 -2.12
C VAL A 169 -10.68 -1.68 -2.37
N SER A 170 -9.52 -1.76 -3.01
CA SER A 170 -8.70 -2.96 -3.11
C SER A 170 -7.26 -2.61 -2.79
N CYS A 171 -6.61 -3.34 -1.88
CA CYS A 171 -5.24 -3.05 -1.45
C CYS A 171 -4.33 -4.27 -1.59
N VAL A 172 -3.04 -4.00 -1.83
CA VAL A 172 -1.97 -4.99 -1.83
C VAL A 172 -0.73 -4.49 -1.10
N LEU A 173 0.03 -5.41 -0.52
CA LEU A 173 1.44 -5.21 -0.23
C LEU A 173 2.23 -5.65 -1.47
N LEU A 174 2.89 -4.69 -2.11
CA LEU A 174 3.78 -4.90 -3.25
C LEU A 174 5.23 -4.95 -2.77
N GLN A 175 5.98 -5.93 -3.25
CA GLN A 175 7.42 -6.06 -3.07
C GLN A 175 8.06 -5.99 -4.45
N CYS A 176 8.83 -4.94 -4.69
CA CYS A 176 9.54 -4.72 -5.94
C CYS A 176 10.99 -5.20 -5.84
N PRO A 177 11.50 -5.94 -6.84
CA PRO A 177 12.91 -6.27 -6.89
C PRO A 177 13.75 -5.00 -7.05
N PRO A 178 15.02 -4.99 -6.59
CA PRO A 178 15.89 -3.85 -6.75
C PRO A 178 16.12 -3.53 -8.24
N ALA A 179 16.30 -2.24 -8.56
CA ALA A 179 16.41 -1.73 -9.93
C ALA A 179 17.49 -2.41 -10.81
N SER A 180 18.50 -3.03 -10.20
CA SER A 180 19.60 -3.75 -10.87
C SER A 180 19.23 -5.18 -11.34
N ALA A 181 18.14 -5.76 -10.84
CA ALA A 181 17.77 -7.15 -11.14
C ALA A 181 17.03 -7.33 -12.48
N ALA A 182 16.63 -6.24 -13.15
CA ALA A 182 15.85 -6.27 -14.38
C ALA A 182 16.68 -6.34 -15.68
N ALA A 183 18.01 -6.29 -15.61
CA ALA A 183 18.88 -6.40 -16.79
C ALA A 183 19.37 -7.86 -16.96
N PRO A 184 19.27 -8.47 -18.16
CA PRO A 184 19.94 -9.73 -18.43
C PRO A 184 21.46 -9.50 -18.35
N SER A 185 22.10 -10.10 -17.35
CA SER A 185 23.54 -10.06 -17.18
C SER A 185 24.22 -10.80 -18.33
N VAL A 186 24.95 -10.05 -19.18
CA VAL A 186 25.88 -10.62 -20.16
C VAL A 186 27.06 -11.22 -19.38
N PRO A 187 27.34 -12.53 -19.47
CA PRO A 187 28.49 -13.11 -18.78
C PRO A 187 29.79 -12.69 -19.48
N GLY A 188 30.72 -12.04 -18.77
CA GLY A 188 32.11 -11.95 -19.26
C GLY A 188 32.96 -10.70 -18.99
N VAL A 189 32.55 -9.73 -18.16
CA VAL A 189 33.42 -8.57 -17.86
C VAL A 189 33.92 -8.59 -16.41
N PRO A 190 35.18 -9.01 -16.16
CA PRO A 190 35.80 -8.93 -14.84
C PRO A 190 36.34 -7.51 -14.62
N GLY A 191 35.84 -6.77 -13.62
CA GLY A 191 36.50 -5.52 -13.21
C GLY A 191 35.67 -4.39 -12.63
N SER A 192 34.45 -4.60 -12.10
CA SER A 192 33.77 -3.55 -11.33
C SER A 192 33.43 -4.01 -9.93
N SER A 193 34.43 -4.00 -9.04
CA SER A 193 34.21 -3.88 -7.59
C SER A 193 33.65 -2.49 -7.31
N ARG A 194 32.37 -2.28 -7.65
CA ARG A 194 31.59 -1.14 -7.19
C ARG A 194 31.13 -1.50 -5.77
N ARG A 195 31.40 -0.62 -4.80
CA ARG A 195 30.95 -0.72 -3.39
C ARG A 195 29.57 -1.38 -3.31
N LEU A 196 29.47 -2.47 -2.53
CA LEU A 196 28.21 -2.95 -1.95
C LEU A 196 27.67 -1.84 -1.03
N SER A 197 26.93 -0.90 -1.60
CA SER A 197 25.88 -0.19 -0.87
C SER A 197 24.63 -1.07 -0.96
N ASP A 198 23.86 -1.20 0.12
CA ASP A 198 22.60 -1.97 0.30
C ASP A 198 21.57 -1.81 -0.84
N SER A 199 21.89 -2.31 -2.01
CA SER A 199 21.07 -2.24 -3.24
C SER A 199 20.52 -3.62 -3.61
N SER A 200 20.60 -4.57 -2.67
CA SER A 200 20.12 -5.95 -2.79
C SER A 200 18.79 -6.20 -2.09
N THR A 201 18.17 -5.18 -1.49
CA THR A 201 16.91 -5.32 -0.76
C THR A 201 15.72 -4.96 -1.65
N THR A 202 14.61 -5.68 -1.46
CA THR A 202 13.33 -5.35 -2.11
C THR A 202 12.83 -4.00 -1.62
N VAL A 203 12.14 -3.26 -2.50
CA VAL A 203 11.45 -2.03 -2.13
C VAL A 203 9.97 -2.37 -1.97
N ASP A 204 9.48 -2.25 -0.75
CA ASP A 204 8.11 -2.62 -0.41
C ASP A 204 7.20 -1.37 -0.44
N SER A 205 5.94 -1.56 -0.84
CA SER A 205 4.92 -0.51 -0.85
C SER A 205 3.54 -1.07 -0.59
N VAL A 206 2.75 -0.40 0.26
CA VAL A 206 1.31 -0.65 0.33
C VAL A 206 0.63 0.20 -0.74
N ILE A 207 -0.17 -0.44 -1.57
CA ILE A 207 -0.90 0.20 -2.66
C ILE A 207 -2.39 -0.09 -2.47
N CYS A 208 -3.20 0.96 -2.47
CA CYS A 208 -4.66 0.83 -2.52
C CYS A 208 -5.21 1.50 -3.77
N LEU A 209 -6.23 0.91 -4.37
CA LEU A 209 -7.02 1.50 -5.45
C LEU A 209 -8.41 1.79 -4.91
N THR A 210 -8.76 3.07 -4.85
CA THR A 210 -10.07 3.54 -4.38
C THR A 210 -10.96 3.88 -5.56
N ASN A 211 -12.24 3.55 -5.44
CA ASN A 211 -13.24 3.79 -6.48
C ASN A 211 -14.51 4.38 -5.88
N PRO A 212 -15.28 5.19 -6.64
CA PRO A 212 -14.96 5.77 -7.96
C PRO A 212 -13.70 6.67 -7.96
N PRO A 213 -13.16 7.12 -9.10
CA PRO A 213 -12.00 8.02 -9.12
C PRO A 213 -12.23 9.28 -8.26
N ALA A 214 -11.32 9.51 -7.31
CA ALA A 214 -11.39 10.66 -6.39
C ALA A 214 -10.97 11.95 -7.10
N LEU A 215 -10.05 11.84 -8.06
CA LEU A 215 -9.55 12.95 -8.87
C LEU A 215 -10.19 12.93 -10.25
N THR A 216 -10.81 14.04 -10.62
CA THR A 216 -11.40 14.25 -11.95
C THR A 216 -10.88 15.57 -12.49
N LYS A 217 -10.56 15.59 -13.80
CA LYS A 217 -9.94 16.76 -14.42
C LYS A 217 -10.86 17.99 -14.29
N SER A 218 -10.26 19.11 -13.94
CA SER A 218 -10.90 20.42 -13.76
C SER A 218 -11.94 20.50 -12.64
N ALA A 219 -11.92 19.55 -11.70
CA ALA A 219 -12.75 19.54 -10.49
C ALA A 219 -11.88 19.51 -9.23
N ALA A 220 -12.35 20.16 -8.17
CA ALA A 220 -11.79 19.99 -6.83
C ALA A 220 -12.22 18.61 -6.27
N PRO A 221 -11.36 17.91 -5.52
CA PRO A 221 -11.68 16.58 -4.99
C PRO A 221 -12.71 16.61 -3.85
N PHE A 222 -12.86 17.75 -3.18
CA PHE A 222 -13.75 17.96 -2.06
C PHE A 222 -14.59 19.22 -2.24
N THR A 223 -15.76 19.23 -1.63
CA THR A 223 -16.51 20.44 -1.27
C THR A 223 -15.93 21.07 -0.01
N GLU A 224 -16.31 22.32 0.27
CA GLU A 224 -15.89 23.02 1.50
C GLU A 224 -16.38 22.31 2.76
N ASP A 225 -17.62 21.83 2.77
CA ASP A 225 -18.19 21.07 3.90
C ASP A 225 -17.45 19.75 4.15
N GLU A 226 -17.07 19.01 3.09
CA GLU A 226 -16.28 17.78 3.21
C GLU A 226 -14.88 18.08 3.74
N TRP A 227 -14.22 19.12 3.22
CA TRP A 227 -12.89 19.53 3.66
C TRP A 227 -12.87 19.91 5.14
N ASN A 228 -13.86 20.69 5.58
CA ASN A 228 -13.99 21.10 6.98
C ASN A 228 -14.16 19.90 7.91
N LYS A 229 -15.04 18.95 7.58
CA LYS A 229 -15.23 17.72 8.37
C LYS A 229 -13.96 16.87 8.44
N ILE A 230 -13.21 16.77 7.34
CA ILE A 230 -11.92 16.07 7.33
C ILE A 230 -10.92 16.77 8.25
N GLY A 231 -10.82 18.10 8.18
CA GLY A 231 -9.96 18.91 9.05
C GLY A 231 -10.33 18.77 10.54
N GLU A 232 -11.62 18.78 10.87
CA GLU A 232 -12.13 18.54 12.23
C GLU A 232 -11.78 17.14 12.73
N ALA A 233 -11.99 16.10 11.92
CA ALA A 233 -11.67 14.72 12.27
C ALA A 233 -10.16 14.54 12.55
N LEU A 234 -9.31 15.15 11.73
CA LEU A 234 -7.85 15.13 11.90
C LEU A 234 -7.40 15.91 13.14
N SER A 235 -8.07 17.02 13.46
CA SER A 235 -7.77 17.83 14.65
C SER A 235 -8.23 17.16 15.94
N GLY A 236 -9.42 16.55 15.93
CA GLY A 236 -9.98 15.78 17.05
C GLY A 236 -9.23 14.47 17.33
N SER A 237 -8.56 13.91 16.32
CA SER A 237 -7.72 12.71 16.47
C SER A 237 -6.43 12.96 17.28
N LYS A 238 -6.09 14.20 17.66
CA LYS A 238 -4.92 14.52 18.50
C LYS A 238 -5.01 14.03 19.95
N GLY A 239 -6.09 13.33 20.34
CA GLY A 239 -6.29 12.79 21.70
C GLY A 239 -6.71 11.31 21.78
N GLY A 240 -6.58 10.53 20.70
CA GLY A 240 -7.05 9.13 20.65
C GLY A 240 -6.20 8.14 21.44
N VAL A 241 -6.38 8.10 22.76
CA VAL A 241 -6.09 6.91 23.57
C VAL A 241 -7.11 5.82 23.17
N SER A 242 -6.59 4.60 22.99
CA SER A 242 -7.30 3.34 22.74
C SER A 242 -8.73 3.26 23.31
N PRO A 243 -9.72 2.70 22.58
CA PRO A 243 -11.06 2.50 23.08
C PRO A 243 -11.07 1.31 24.07
N VAL A 244 -10.60 1.53 25.29
CA VAL A 244 -11.02 0.72 26.42
C VAL A 244 -12.32 1.31 26.91
N GLY A 245 -13.41 0.57 26.73
CA GLY A 245 -14.77 0.98 27.02
C GLY A 245 -14.99 1.49 28.46
N PRO A 246 -16.15 2.11 28.73
CA PRO A 246 -16.42 2.76 30.01
C PRO A 246 -16.45 1.71 31.13
N SER A 247 -15.34 1.59 31.85
CA SER A 247 -15.34 0.94 33.15
C SER A 247 -16.11 1.83 34.12
N VAL A 248 -17.23 1.29 34.58
CA VAL A 248 -18.12 1.86 35.58
C VAL A 248 -17.30 2.33 36.79
N ALA A 249 -17.33 3.63 37.07
CA ALA A 249 -16.77 4.19 38.29
C ALA A 249 -17.61 3.74 39.49
N LEU A 250 -17.05 2.85 40.32
CA LEU A 250 -17.62 2.55 41.63
C LEU A 250 -17.37 3.76 42.56
N LEU A 251 -18.44 4.50 42.87
CA LEU A 251 -18.46 5.52 43.90
C LEU A 251 -18.44 4.83 45.29
N SER A 252 -17.29 4.89 45.96
CA SER A 252 -17.16 4.47 47.36
C SER A 252 -17.79 5.52 48.29
N ALA A 253 -18.92 5.19 48.91
CA ALA A 253 -19.52 6.00 49.96
C ALA A 253 -18.73 5.84 51.27
N ALA A 254 -18.23 6.95 51.82
CA ALA A 254 -17.67 6.99 53.17
C ALA A 254 -18.80 7.14 54.20
N ALA A 255 -18.94 6.16 55.10
CA ALA A 255 -19.84 6.24 56.24
C ALA A 255 -19.13 6.99 57.40
N ILE A 256 -19.64 8.16 57.77
CA ILE A 256 -19.25 8.85 59.00
C ILE A 256 -20.06 8.24 60.15
N SER A 257 -19.41 7.46 61.00
CA SER A 257 -20.01 6.89 62.21
C SER A 257 -19.88 7.91 63.35
N THR A 258 -20.99 8.49 63.79
CA THR A 258 -21.07 9.35 64.97
C THR A 258 -21.10 8.49 66.23
N PHE A 259 -20.04 8.55 67.04
CA PHE A 259 -20.06 8.07 68.42
C PHE A 259 -20.70 9.13 69.32
N ALA A 260 -21.79 8.77 69.98
CA ALA A 260 -22.31 9.46 71.16
C ALA A 260 -22.40 8.42 72.28
N PHE A 261 -21.63 8.61 73.35
CA PHE A 261 -21.85 7.93 74.63
C PHE A 261 -22.15 8.99 75.69
N LEU A 262 -23.34 8.86 76.27
CA LEU A 262 -23.66 9.20 77.65
C LEU A 262 -23.15 8.08 78.56
#